data_AF-A0A7S2YIV8-F1
#
_entry.id   AF-A0A7S2YIV8-F1
#
_cell.length_a   1.000
_cell.length_b   1.000
_cell.length_c   1.000
_cell.angle_alpha   90.00
_cell.angle_beta   90.00
_cell.angle_gamma   90.00
#
_symmetry.space_group_name_H-M   'P 1'
#
loop_
_entity.id
_entity.type
_entity.pdbx_description
1 polymer ?
#
loop_
_entity_poly.entity_id
_entity_poly.type
_entity_poly.pdbx_seq_one_letter_code
_entity_poly.pdbx_strand_id
1 'polypeptide(L)'
;SSQLPPRCQPSHTEAEMKTDEVGHEVGLPPELEEAAGQKHDLDRKSSTGTDTPQGDHREKRQHTNGDARQSAEAQAAQQQKLSYIQMAKLGYQELVNAIIRPPRADYKMEALGPPAFNFCGKRFTRTDFTLRTKRGYNLECSHWEPVERATDRIPVVIYMHGNSSARVEVIPQLSYLLSLGVAVFAFDFAGSGKSDGEYVSLGYFEREDLSCIVAHLRATNVVSTIAL
;
A
#
# COMPACT_ATOMS: atom_id res chain seq x y z
N SER A 1 -33.73 -20.60 -6.07
CA SER A 1 -33.07 -20.50 -7.38
C SER A 1 -32.28 -19.20 -7.44
N SER A 2 -31.01 -19.22 -7.05
CA SER A 2 -30.12 -18.06 -6.98
C SER A 2 -29.24 -18.02 -8.24
N GLN A 3 -29.42 -17.00 -9.09
CA GLN A 3 -28.55 -16.76 -10.24
C GLN A 3 -27.54 -15.66 -9.89
N LEU A 4 -26.25 -16.01 -9.93
CA LEU A 4 -25.12 -15.08 -9.93
C LEU A 4 -25.00 -14.41 -11.32
N PRO A 5 -24.54 -13.15 -11.41
CA PRO A 5 -24.33 -12.49 -12.71
C PRO A 5 -23.07 -13.01 -13.43
N PRO A 6 -23.01 -12.93 -14.77
CA PRO A 6 -21.97 -13.56 -15.56
C PRO A 6 -20.64 -12.79 -15.50
N ARG A 7 -19.57 -13.58 -15.37
CA ARG A 7 -18.17 -13.16 -15.38
C ARG A 7 -17.76 -12.81 -16.81
N CYS A 8 -17.70 -11.52 -17.15
CA CYS A 8 -17.15 -11.05 -18.43
C CYS A 8 -15.64 -10.83 -18.30
N GLN A 9 -14.85 -11.82 -18.72
CA GLN A 9 -13.47 -11.61 -19.15
C GLN A 9 -13.27 -12.31 -20.49
N PRO A 10 -12.79 -11.63 -21.53
CA PRO A 10 -12.38 -12.31 -22.75
C PRO A 10 -11.00 -12.97 -22.55
N SER A 11 -10.96 -14.27 -22.83
CA SER A 11 -9.78 -15.06 -23.15
C SER A 11 -9.19 -14.62 -24.51
N HIS A 12 -7.95 -15.02 -24.82
CA HIS A 12 -7.14 -14.70 -26.01
C HIS A 12 -6.36 -13.38 -25.85
N THR A 13 -5.03 -13.35 -25.79
CA THR A 13 -4.11 -13.94 -26.79
C THR A 13 -2.71 -14.10 -26.17
N GLU A 14 -2.20 -15.33 -26.15
CA GLU A 14 -0.77 -15.64 -26.08
C GLU A 14 -0.20 -15.66 -27.51
N ALA A 15 1.11 -15.38 -27.63
CA ALA A 15 1.95 -15.29 -28.85
C ALA A 15 1.91 -13.90 -29.54
N GLU A 16 3.01 -13.24 -29.91
CA GLU A 16 4.39 -13.67 -30.16
C GLU A 16 5.44 -12.62 -29.74
N MET A 17 6.62 -13.14 -29.39
CA MET A 17 7.90 -12.47 -29.19
C MET A 17 8.45 -11.91 -30.51
N LYS A 18 8.94 -10.67 -30.52
CA LYS A 18 10.17 -10.36 -31.27
C LYS A 18 10.93 -9.20 -30.64
N THR A 19 12.18 -9.52 -30.36
CA THR A 19 13.26 -8.73 -29.79
C THR A 19 13.70 -7.61 -30.72
N ASP A 20 14.03 -6.45 -30.14
CA ASP A 20 15.18 -5.65 -30.59
C ASP A 20 15.79 -4.97 -29.36
N GLU A 21 17.07 -5.30 -29.14
CA GLU A 21 17.92 -4.75 -28.10
C GLU A 21 18.35 -3.32 -28.44
N VAL A 22 18.51 -2.50 -27.41
CA VAL A 22 19.74 -1.76 -27.05
C VAL A 22 19.30 -0.64 -26.09
N GLY A 23 19.49 -0.89 -24.79
CA GLY A 23 19.25 0.08 -23.73
C GLY A 23 20.26 -0.15 -22.62
N HIS A 24 21.12 0.83 -22.41
CA HIS A 24 22.16 0.85 -21.39
C HIS A 24 21.54 0.63 -20.00
N GLU A 25 21.87 -0.50 -19.35
CA GLU A 25 21.52 -0.72 -17.95
C GLU A 25 22.36 0.19 -17.05
N VAL A 26 21.70 1.16 -16.43
CA VAL A 26 22.20 1.76 -15.20
C VAL A 26 21.46 1.09 -14.05
N GLY A 27 22.04 -0.02 -13.59
CA GLY A 27 21.57 -0.74 -12.41
C GLY A 27 21.63 0.13 -11.15
N LEU A 28 20.64 -0.05 -10.28
CA LEU A 28 20.66 0.52 -8.94
C LEU A 28 21.86 -0.05 -8.17
N PRO A 29 22.58 0.76 -7.36
CA PRO A 29 23.70 0.27 -6.57
C PRO A 29 23.26 -0.86 -5.61
N PRO A 30 24.10 -1.89 -5.42
CA PRO A 30 23.76 -3.14 -4.72
C PRO A 30 23.43 -2.98 -3.22
N GLU A 31 23.56 -1.79 -2.66
CA GLU A 31 23.33 -1.52 -1.24
C GLU A 31 21.84 -1.42 -0.85
N LEU A 32 20.92 -1.39 -1.83
CA LEU A 32 19.46 -1.32 -1.58
C LEU A 32 18.74 -2.67 -1.66
N GLU A 33 19.38 -3.71 -2.22
CA GLU A 33 18.77 -5.04 -2.33
C GLU A 33 18.82 -5.81 -1.00
N GLU A 34 19.83 -5.55 -0.16
CA GLU A 34 20.08 -6.30 1.07
C GLU A 34 19.09 -5.96 2.21
N ALA A 35 18.39 -4.82 2.12
CA ALA A 35 17.43 -4.39 3.13
C ALA A 35 16.05 -5.10 3.06
N ALA A 36 15.76 -5.80 1.97
CA ALA A 36 14.47 -6.47 1.75
C ALA A 36 14.37 -7.88 2.39
N GLY A 37 15.44 -8.36 3.05
CA GLY A 37 15.59 -9.76 3.43
C GLY A 37 15.28 -10.16 4.87
N GLN A 38 14.98 -9.25 5.80
CA GLN A 38 14.87 -9.60 7.23
C GLN A 38 13.46 -9.38 7.80
N LYS A 39 12.68 -10.47 7.80
CA LYS A 39 11.44 -10.61 8.57
C LYS A 39 11.78 -10.85 10.05
N HIS A 40 11.16 -10.12 10.96
CA HIS A 40 11.14 -10.48 12.38
C HIS A 40 9.69 -10.62 12.86
N ASP A 41 9.29 -11.89 13.03
CA ASP A 41 8.13 -12.35 13.78
C ASP A 41 8.29 -11.95 15.25
N LEU A 42 7.35 -11.17 15.78
CA LEU A 42 7.13 -11.08 17.23
C LEU A 42 5.63 -10.95 17.49
N ASP A 43 5.01 -12.09 17.74
CA ASP A 43 3.76 -12.13 18.50
C ASP A 43 3.67 -13.40 19.34
N ARG A 44 2.98 -13.25 20.49
CA ARG A 44 2.45 -14.30 21.38
C ARG A 44 3.33 -14.75 22.56
N LYS A 45 3.07 -14.15 23.73
CA LYS A 45 3.05 -14.90 25.00
C LYS A 45 1.79 -14.59 25.81
N SER A 46 0.91 -15.58 25.85
CA SER A 46 -0.24 -15.69 26.74
C SER A 46 0.13 -16.44 28.03
N SER A 47 -0.53 -16.04 29.10
CA SER A 47 -0.54 -16.53 30.48
C SER A 47 -0.84 -18.02 30.70
N THR A 48 -0.27 -18.60 31.76
CA THR A 48 -0.77 -19.66 32.71
C THR A 48 0.39 -19.90 33.70
N GLY A 49 0.29 -20.19 34.99
CA GLY A 49 -0.76 -20.74 35.86
C GLY A 49 -0.09 -21.79 36.78
N THR A 50 0.16 -21.43 38.05
CA THR A 50 0.31 -22.23 39.29
C THR A 50 0.74 -23.72 39.24
N ASP A 51 1.78 -24.09 40.00
CA ASP A 51 1.65 -25.01 41.16
C ASP A 51 2.97 -25.25 41.94
N THR A 52 2.83 -25.44 43.26
CA THR A 52 3.89 -25.76 44.25
C THR A 52 3.81 -27.26 44.58
N PRO A 53 4.88 -27.93 45.09
CA PRO A 53 4.83 -28.26 46.52
C PRO A 53 6.18 -28.26 47.26
N GLN A 54 6.05 -28.12 48.59
CA GLN A 54 7.05 -28.16 49.66
C GLN A 54 7.84 -29.47 49.78
N GLY A 55 9.08 -29.35 50.26
CA GLY A 55 9.90 -30.44 50.78
C GLY A 55 11.11 -29.90 51.55
N ASP A 56 11.05 -30.07 52.87
CA ASP A 56 11.90 -29.54 53.94
C ASP A 56 13.31 -30.17 53.99
N HIS A 57 14.38 -29.40 54.27
CA HIS A 57 15.54 -29.85 55.06
C HIS A 57 16.50 -28.70 55.44
N ARG A 58 16.69 -28.61 56.75
CA ARG A 58 17.52 -27.73 57.59
C ARG A 58 19.03 -28.03 57.47
N GLU A 59 19.90 -27.03 57.27
CA GLU A 59 21.04 -26.69 58.15
C GLU A 59 22.00 -25.58 57.64
N LYS A 60 22.38 -24.72 58.60
CA LYS A 60 23.66 -24.01 58.82
C LYS A 60 24.11 -22.83 57.93
N ARG A 61 24.22 -21.70 58.64
CA ARG A 61 24.94 -20.43 58.36
C ARG A 61 26.35 -20.64 57.79
N GLN A 62 26.72 -19.89 56.75
CA GLN A 62 27.93 -19.05 56.68
C GLN A 62 27.99 -18.22 55.38
N HIS A 63 28.16 -16.89 55.54
CA HIS A 63 28.86 -15.93 54.68
C HIS A 63 29.01 -16.22 53.16
N THR A 64 28.31 -15.44 52.31
CA THR A 64 28.85 -14.88 51.04
C THR A 64 27.99 -13.69 50.57
N ASN A 65 28.18 -12.51 51.18
CA ASN A 65 27.58 -11.24 50.71
C ASN A 65 28.31 -10.66 49.45
N GLY A 66 28.90 -11.52 48.60
CA GLY A 66 29.80 -11.13 47.51
C GLY A 66 29.22 -11.24 46.09
N ASP A 67 28.32 -12.19 45.84
CA ASP A 67 27.90 -12.53 44.46
C ASP A 67 26.74 -11.67 43.91
N ALA A 68 25.96 -11.03 44.79
CA ALA A 68 24.86 -10.16 44.39
C ALA A 68 25.31 -8.79 43.87
N ARG A 69 26.58 -8.40 44.12
CA ARG A 69 27.16 -7.16 43.58
C ARG A 69 27.79 -7.35 42.21
N GLN A 70 28.41 -8.51 41.97
CA GLN A 70 29.05 -8.82 40.69
C GLN A 70 28.05 -9.10 39.55
N SER A 71 26.85 -9.58 39.88
CA SER A 71 25.76 -9.79 38.91
C SER A 71 24.97 -8.52 38.57
N ALA A 72 24.98 -7.51 39.44
CA ALA A 72 24.43 -6.19 39.16
C ALA A 72 25.39 -5.30 38.35
N GLU A 73 26.70 -5.46 38.54
CA GLU A 73 27.73 -4.74 37.78
C GLU A 73 27.90 -5.30 36.34
N ALA A 74 27.69 -6.60 36.13
CA ALA A 74 27.69 -7.21 34.80
C ALA A 74 26.45 -6.83 33.95
N GLN A 75 25.33 -6.49 34.58
CA GLN A 75 24.10 -6.05 33.89
C GLN A 75 24.04 -4.54 33.63
N ALA A 76 24.98 -3.76 34.19
CA ALA A 76 25.16 -2.34 33.88
C ALA A 76 26.01 -2.09 32.62
N ALA A 77 26.56 -3.16 32.00
CA ALA A 77 27.56 -3.08 30.94
C ALA A 77 27.01 -3.21 29.49
N GLN A 78 25.72 -3.01 29.25
CA GLN A 78 25.21 -3.09 27.87
C GLN A 78 24.13 -2.07 27.50
N GLN A 79 24.29 -0.85 27.98
CA GLN A 79 23.71 0.30 27.29
C GLN A 79 24.77 0.88 26.35
N GLN A 80 25.05 0.17 25.24
CA GLN A 80 25.90 0.69 24.18
C GLN A 80 25.24 1.95 23.61
N LYS A 81 25.73 3.13 24.01
CA LYS A 81 25.40 4.39 23.35
C LYS A 81 25.86 4.26 21.90
N LEU A 82 24.89 4.21 20.99
CA LEU A 82 25.14 4.17 19.54
C LEU A 82 26.19 5.24 19.18
N SER A 83 27.18 4.83 18.39
CA SER A 83 28.21 5.74 17.88
C SER A 83 27.56 6.91 17.15
N TYR A 84 28.13 8.11 17.23
CA TYR A 84 27.63 9.29 16.51
C TYR A 84 27.44 9.03 15.01
N ILE A 85 28.29 8.19 14.40
CA ILE A 85 28.14 7.77 13.00
C ILE A 85 26.91 6.87 12.83
N GLN A 86 26.66 5.94 13.75
CA GLN A 86 25.46 5.11 13.74
C GLN A 86 24.20 5.95 13.91
N MET A 87 24.23 6.94 14.82
CA MET A 87 23.14 7.91 15.01
C MET A 87 22.87 8.72 13.74
N ALA A 88 23.92 9.19 13.05
CA ALA A 88 23.79 9.92 11.79
C ALA A 88 23.24 9.04 10.65
N LYS A 89 23.71 7.79 10.53
CA LYS A 89 23.18 6.82 9.56
C LYS A 89 21.70 6.51 9.81
N LEU A 90 21.32 6.27 11.06
CA LEU A 90 19.93 6.03 11.44
C LEU A 90 19.06 7.26 11.12
N GLY A 91 19.50 8.47 11.47
CA GLY A 91 18.78 9.69 11.14
C GLY A 91 18.59 9.89 9.63
N TYR A 92 19.62 9.62 8.83
CA TYR A 92 19.52 9.67 7.37
C TYR A 92 18.51 8.64 6.84
N GLN A 93 18.56 7.41 7.34
CA GLN A 93 17.65 6.36 6.92
C GLN A 93 16.20 6.70 7.25
N GLU A 94 15.93 7.29 8.42
CA GLU A 94 14.58 7.75 8.79
C GLU A 94 14.09 8.87 7.87
N LEU A 95 14.97 9.80 7.47
CA LEU A 95 14.61 10.84 6.49
C LEU A 95 14.31 10.27 5.11
N VAL A 96 15.14 9.33 4.63
CA VAL A 96 14.89 8.63 3.37
C VAL A 96 13.57 7.87 3.45
N ASN A 97 13.37 7.09 4.51
CA ASN A 97 12.13 6.35 4.75
C ASN A 97 10.92 7.27 4.77
N ALA A 98 11.00 8.45 5.40
CA ALA A 98 9.90 9.41 5.39
C ALA A 98 9.55 9.93 3.99
N ILE A 99 10.49 9.90 3.04
CA ILE A 99 10.30 10.32 1.66
C ILE A 99 9.76 9.17 0.79
N ILE A 100 10.36 7.97 0.88
CA ILE A 100 10.02 6.83 0.00
C ILE A 100 8.98 5.88 0.60
N ARG A 101 8.78 5.92 1.91
CA ARG A 101 7.73 5.21 2.66
C ARG A 101 6.99 6.21 3.56
N PRO A 102 6.37 7.25 2.99
CA PRO A 102 5.51 8.09 3.78
C PRO A 102 4.42 7.22 4.43
N PRO A 103 3.90 7.62 5.61
CA PRO A 103 2.77 6.94 6.21
C PRO A 103 1.64 6.77 5.19
N ARG A 104 1.16 5.54 5.02
CA ARG A 104 0.07 5.27 4.09
C ARG A 104 -1.22 5.88 4.61
N ALA A 105 -2.00 6.44 3.70
CA ALA A 105 -3.36 6.87 4.01
C ALA A 105 -4.21 5.63 4.37
N ASP A 106 -4.55 5.51 5.65
CA ASP A 106 -5.51 4.52 6.13
C ASP A 106 -6.92 5.13 6.07
N TYR A 107 -7.76 4.55 5.21
CA TYR A 107 -9.14 4.98 5.04
C TYR A 107 -10.06 3.77 4.95
N LYS A 108 -11.31 3.96 5.35
CA LYS A 108 -12.36 2.95 5.20
C LYS A 108 -13.08 3.11 3.87
N MET A 109 -13.66 2.05 3.34
CA MET A 109 -14.38 2.09 2.06
C MET A 109 -15.60 3.02 2.10
N GLU A 110 -16.17 3.25 3.28
CA GLU A 110 -17.29 4.17 3.48
C GLU A 110 -16.86 5.64 3.30
N ALA A 111 -15.58 5.95 3.48
CA ALA A 111 -15.05 7.29 3.24
C ALA A 111 -15.11 7.69 1.75
N LEU A 112 -15.19 6.69 0.85
CA LEU A 112 -15.42 6.93 -0.57
C LEU A 112 -16.90 7.22 -0.92
N GLY A 113 -17.76 7.26 0.09
CA GLY A 113 -19.20 7.41 -0.05
C GLY A 113 -19.94 6.12 -0.39
N PRO A 114 -21.25 6.19 -0.64
CA PRO A 114 -22.03 5.04 -1.07
C PRO A 114 -21.69 4.64 -2.52
N PRO A 115 -21.80 3.34 -2.87
CA PRO A 115 -21.53 2.85 -4.22
C PRO A 115 -22.59 3.26 -5.25
N ALA A 116 -23.76 3.76 -4.81
CA ALA A 116 -24.78 4.32 -5.68
C ALA A 116 -25.41 5.53 -5.00
N PHE A 117 -25.58 6.63 -5.73
CA PHE A 117 -26.15 7.86 -5.19
C PHE A 117 -26.78 8.73 -6.27
N ASN A 118 -27.61 9.67 -5.84
CA ASN A 118 -28.17 10.71 -6.70
C ASN A 118 -27.44 12.02 -6.45
N PHE A 119 -27.06 12.70 -7.52
CA PHE A 119 -26.38 13.99 -7.48
C PHE A 119 -26.88 14.86 -8.64
N CYS A 120 -27.29 16.10 -8.34
CA CYS A 120 -27.86 17.04 -9.32
C CYS A 120 -28.99 16.43 -10.20
N GLY A 121 -29.85 15.60 -9.60
CA GLY A 121 -30.96 14.94 -10.30
C GLY A 121 -30.56 13.78 -11.21
N LYS A 122 -29.28 13.41 -11.26
CA LYS A 122 -28.75 12.25 -11.99
C LYS A 122 -28.29 11.18 -11.02
N ARG A 123 -28.32 9.93 -11.47
CA ARG A 123 -27.88 8.77 -10.70
C ARG A 123 -26.49 8.34 -11.12
N PHE A 124 -25.62 8.11 -10.14
CA PHE A 124 -24.24 7.68 -10.33
C PHE A 124 -23.97 6.40 -9.55
N THR A 125 -23.02 5.62 -10.05
CA THR A 125 -22.52 4.42 -9.38
C THR A 125 -21.00 4.44 -9.32
N ARG A 126 -20.44 4.01 -8.19
CA ARG A 126 -19.02 3.70 -8.00
C ARG A 126 -18.81 2.20 -8.12
N THR A 127 -17.92 1.79 -9.01
CA THR A 127 -17.43 0.41 -9.10
C THR A 127 -16.00 0.37 -8.57
N ASP A 128 -15.75 -0.46 -7.56
CA ASP A 128 -14.42 -0.68 -7.01
C ASP A 128 -13.84 -1.99 -7.55
N PHE A 129 -12.60 -1.98 -8.00
CA PHE A 129 -11.91 -3.16 -8.51
C PHE A 129 -10.40 -3.00 -8.44
N THR A 130 -9.70 -4.11 -8.63
CA THR A 130 -8.24 -4.18 -8.57
C THR A 130 -7.67 -4.37 -9.97
N LEU A 131 -6.61 -3.64 -10.30
CA LEU A 131 -5.92 -3.73 -11.58
C LEU A 131 -4.45 -4.07 -11.38
N ARG A 132 -3.99 -5.14 -12.04
CA ARG A 132 -2.61 -5.62 -11.90
C ARG A 132 -1.69 -4.96 -12.91
N THR A 133 -0.61 -4.34 -12.44
CA THR A 133 0.41 -3.70 -13.28
C THR A 133 1.36 -4.73 -13.89
N LYS A 134 2.16 -4.30 -14.87
CA LYS A 134 3.22 -5.13 -15.47
C LYS A 134 4.25 -5.60 -14.45
N ARG A 135 4.51 -4.80 -13.42
CA ARG A 135 5.40 -5.11 -12.29
C ARG A 135 4.78 -6.10 -11.30
N GLY A 136 3.52 -6.46 -11.49
CA GLY A 136 2.82 -7.46 -10.69
C GLY A 136 2.09 -6.92 -9.46
N TYR A 137 2.10 -5.61 -9.23
CA TYR A 137 1.39 -4.95 -8.13
C TYR A 137 -0.08 -4.76 -8.45
N ASN A 138 -0.93 -4.95 -7.44
CA ASN A 138 -2.36 -4.66 -7.52
C ASN A 138 -2.65 -3.20 -7.15
N LEU A 139 -3.34 -2.49 -8.04
CA LEU A 139 -3.81 -1.13 -7.83
C LEU A 139 -5.30 -1.14 -7.47
N GLU A 140 -5.63 -0.54 -6.35
CA GLU A 140 -7.01 -0.36 -5.88
C GLU A 140 -7.67 0.82 -6.59
N CYS A 141 -8.70 0.54 -7.38
CA CYS A 141 -9.34 1.49 -8.30
C CYS A 141 -10.81 1.69 -7.95
N SER A 142 -11.32 2.89 -8.24
CA SER A 142 -12.72 3.29 -8.09
C SER A 142 -13.16 4.09 -9.32
N HIS A 143 -14.24 3.67 -9.96
CA HIS A 143 -14.79 4.30 -11.15
C HIS A 143 -16.22 4.78 -10.90
N TRP A 144 -16.42 6.10 -10.93
CA TRP A 144 -17.72 6.76 -10.81
C TRP A 144 -18.27 7.08 -12.20
N GLU A 145 -19.43 6.52 -12.50
CA GLU A 145 -20.08 6.69 -13.80
C GLU A 145 -21.56 7.04 -13.64
N PRO A 146 -22.12 7.87 -14.54
CA PRO A 146 -23.55 8.06 -14.61
C PRO A 146 -24.23 6.75 -15.04
N VAL A 147 -25.31 6.39 -14.34
CA VAL A 147 -26.14 5.23 -14.70
C VAL A 147 -26.85 5.48 -16.03
N GLU A 148 -27.32 6.72 -16.22
CA GLU A 148 -28.00 7.16 -17.44
C GLU A 148 -27.00 7.90 -18.32
N ARG A 149 -26.59 7.25 -19.42
CA ARG A 149 -25.64 7.82 -20.38
C ARG A 149 -26.39 8.43 -21.55
N ALA A 150 -25.98 9.64 -21.95
CA ALA A 150 -26.49 10.26 -23.17
C ALA A 150 -25.86 9.67 -24.45
N THR A 151 -24.68 9.08 -24.32
CA THR A 151 -23.88 8.49 -25.41
C THR A 151 -23.27 7.19 -24.94
N ASP A 152 -22.99 6.27 -25.88
CA ASP A 152 -22.34 4.98 -25.56
C ASP A 152 -20.96 5.18 -24.91
N ARG A 153 -20.27 6.26 -25.31
CA ARG A 153 -18.95 6.63 -24.81
C ARG A 153 -19.00 7.98 -24.12
N ILE A 154 -18.46 8.05 -22.90
CA ILE A 154 -18.41 9.28 -22.10
C ILE A 154 -16.96 9.66 -21.77
N PRO A 155 -16.65 10.95 -21.60
CA PRO A 155 -15.32 11.36 -21.16
C PRO A 155 -15.09 10.93 -19.71
N VAL A 156 -13.84 10.63 -19.37
CA VAL A 156 -13.42 10.28 -18.01
C VAL A 156 -12.26 11.17 -17.57
N VAL A 157 -12.31 11.59 -16.30
CA VAL A 157 -11.21 12.26 -15.62
C VAL A 157 -10.54 11.27 -14.69
N ILE A 158 -9.25 11.02 -14.88
CA ILE A 158 -8.44 10.21 -13.97
C ILE A 158 -7.88 11.13 -12.90
N TYR A 159 -8.38 11.00 -11.68
CA TYR A 159 -7.85 11.71 -10.52
C TYR A 159 -6.68 10.93 -9.91
N MET A 160 -5.52 11.57 -9.91
CA MET A 160 -4.30 11.07 -9.26
C MET A 160 -4.14 11.79 -7.92
N HIS A 161 -4.03 11.02 -6.84
CA HIS A 161 -3.82 11.58 -5.50
C HIS A 161 -2.39 12.12 -5.34
N GLY A 162 -2.19 13.03 -4.38
CA GLY A 162 -0.87 13.56 -4.03
C GLY A 162 0.04 12.56 -3.30
N ASN A 163 1.27 12.97 -3.01
CA ASN A 163 2.16 12.16 -2.16
C ASN A 163 1.52 11.94 -0.77
N SER A 164 1.73 10.76 -0.18
CA SER A 164 1.18 10.38 1.13
C SER A 164 -0.35 10.39 1.23
N SER A 165 -1.03 10.25 0.09
CA SER A 165 -2.49 10.27 0.00
C SER A 165 -3.04 8.96 -0.59
N ALA A 166 -4.32 8.95 -0.94
CA ALA A 166 -5.05 7.83 -1.54
C ALA A 166 -6.24 8.34 -2.37
N ARG A 167 -6.89 7.44 -3.10
CA ARG A 167 -8.08 7.68 -3.95
C ARG A 167 -9.23 8.38 -3.23
N VAL A 168 -9.29 8.33 -1.90
CA VAL A 168 -10.27 9.10 -1.10
C VAL A 168 -10.10 10.62 -1.23
N GLU A 169 -8.93 11.09 -1.67
CA GLU A 169 -8.67 12.51 -1.91
C GLU A 169 -9.58 13.11 -3.00
N VAL A 170 -10.14 12.28 -3.89
CA VAL A 170 -11.04 12.72 -4.98
C VAL A 170 -12.41 13.20 -4.51
N ILE A 171 -12.82 12.81 -3.30
CA ILE A 171 -14.19 13.02 -2.80
C ILE A 171 -14.66 14.47 -2.84
N PRO A 172 -13.89 15.48 -2.37
CA PRO A 172 -14.31 16.87 -2.49
C PRO A 172 -14.48 17.35 -3.94
N GLN A 173 -13.70 16.81 -4.89
CA GLN A 173 -13.73 17.19 -6.31
C GLN A 173 -14.86 16.50 -7.09
N LEU A 174 -15.38 15.37 -6.60
CA LEU A 174 -16.49 14.65 -7.27
C LEU A 174 -17.70 15.55 -7.53
N SER A 175 -18.03 16.45 -6.59
CA SER A 175 -19.18 17.34 -6.74
C SER A 175 -19.09 18.19 -8.01
N TYR A 176 -17.91 18.77 -8.28
CA TYR A 176 -17.68 19.56 -9.48
C TYR A 176 -17.62 18.68 -10.72
N LEU A 177 -16.82 17.60 -10.70
CA LEU A 177 -16.61 16.74 -11.86
C LEU A 177 -17.92 16.06 -12.32
N LEU A 178 -18.67 15.46 -11.41
CA LEU A 178 -19.92 14.76 -11.74
C LEU A 178 -21.01 15.73 -12.20
N SER A 179 -21.00 17.00 -11.77
CA SER A 179 -21.92 18.02 -12.27
C SER A 179 -21.74 18.30 -13.77
N LEU A 180 -20.51 18.13 -14.30
CA LEU A 180 -20.20 18.24 -15.72
C LEU A 180 -20.68 17.02 -16.53
N GLY A 181 -21.14 15.96 -15.87
CA GLY A 181 -21.60 14.73 -16.50
C GLY A 181 -20.48 13.84 -17.03
N VAL A 182 -19.25 14.03 -16.56
CA VAL A 182 -18.11 13.16 -16.89
C VAL A 182 -18.02 11.99 -15.92
N ALA A 183 -17.42 10.89 -16.36
CA ALA A 183 -16.98 9.84 -15.46
C ALA A 183 -15.73 10.29 -14.68
N VAL A 184 -15.53 9.76 -13.49
CA VAL A 184 -14.34 10.02 -12.69
C VAL A 184 -13.72 8.68 -12.31
N PHE A 185 -12.41 8.56 -12.48
CA PHE A 185 -11.65 7.38 -12.11
C PHE A 185 -10.59 7.79 -11.10
N ALA A 186 -10.52 7.14 -9.94
CA ALA A 186 -9.43 7.34 -8.99
C ALA A 186 -8.82 6.01 -8.60
N PHE A 187 -7.55 6.02 -8.25
CA PHE A 187 -6.83 4.81 -7.86
C PHE A 187 -5.72 5.15 -6.87
N ASP A 188 -5.32 4.16 -6.09
CA ASP A 188 -4.13 4.22 -5.24
C ASP A 188 -2.90 3.78 -6.04
N PHE A 189 -1.85 4.61 -6.11
CA PHE A 189 -0.57 4.20 -6.72
C PHE A 189 0.06 3.03 -5.97
N ALA A 190 0.93 2.26 -6.62
CA ALA A 190 1.74 1.28 -5.90
C ALA A 190 2.55 1.98 -4.80
N GLY A 191 2.55 1.41 -3.60
CA GLY A 191 3.17 2.04 -2.43
C GLY A 191 2.22 2.94 -1.61
N SER A 192 1.01 3.22 -2.09
CA SER A 192 0.07 4.18 -1.49
C SER A 192 -1.28 3.55 -1.13
N GLY A 193 -1.98 4.17 -0.17
CA GLY A 193 -3.33 3.76 0.24
C GLY A 193 -3.47 2.26 0.48
N LYS A 194 -4.40 1.64 -0.24
CA LYS A 194 -4.73 0.20 -0.17
C LYS A 194 -4.06 -0.63 -1.27
N SER A 195 -3.27 -0.04 -2.16
CA SER A 195 -2.55 -0.77 -3.21
C SER A 195 -1.32 -1.50 -2.69
N ASP A 196 -0.88 -2.50 -3.45
CA ASP A 196 0.36 -3.22 -3.18
C ASP A 196 1.61 -2.34 -3.36
N GLY A 197 2.79 -2.92 -3.14
CA GLY A 197 4.08 -2.22 -3.11
C GLY A 197 4.47 -1.89 -1.69
N GLU A 198 5.70 -1.45 -1.44
CA GLU A 198 6.13 -0.96 -0.12
C GLU A 198 6.50 0.53 -0.19
N TYR A 199 7.15 0.94 -1.28
CA TYR A 199 7.71 2.27 -1.50
C TYR A 199 7.00 3.01 -2.62
N VAL A 200 6.93 4.34 -2.50
CA VAL A 200 6.65 5.23 -3.62
C VAL A 200 7.94 5.60 -4.33
N SER A 201 7.86 5.94 -5.61
CA SER A 201 9.03 6.26 -6.45
C SER A 201 9.01 7.67 -7.02
N LEU A 202 8.18 8.55 -6.43
CA LEU A 202 8.12 9.98 -6.73
C LEU A 202 7.91 10.27 -8.23
N GLY A 203 7.15 9.43 -8.91
CA GLY A 203 6.81 9.56 -10.33
C GLY A 203 7.56 8.60 -11.27
N TYR A 204 8.58 7.87 -10.80
CA TYR A 204 9.32 6.97 -11.67
C TYR A 204 8.45 5.80 -12.15
N PHE A 205 7.91 5.02 -11.22
CA PHE A 205 7.02 3.92 -11.53
C PHE A 205 5.54 4.29 -11.56
N GLU A 206 5.13 5.37 -10.90
CA GLU A 206 3.75 5.86 -10.92
C GLU A 206 3.28 6.17 -12.35
N ARG A 207 4.21 6.52 -13.26
CA ARG A 207 3.91 6.67 -14.70
C ARG A 207 3.45 5.36 -15.34
N GLU A 208 4.00 4.22 -14.91
CA GLU A 208 3.65 2.89 -15.42
C GLU A 208 2.31 2.43 -14.87
N ASP A 209 2.06 2.72 -13.59
CA ASP A 209 0.77 2.49 -12.95
C ASP A 209 -0.33 3.23 -13.71
N LEU A 210 -0.13 4.53 -13.99
CA LEU A 210 -1.05 5.34 -14.79
C LEU A 210 -1.19 4.80 -16.23
N SER A 211 -0.09 4.38 -16.87
CA SER A 211 -0.14 3.77 -18.20
C SER A 211 -1.04 2.54 -18.23
N CYS A 212 -1.01 1.72 -17.17
CA CYS A 212 -1.86 0.55 -17.02
C CYS A 212 -3.34 0.92 -16.88
N ILE A 213 -3.66 1.97 -16.12
CA ILE A 213 -5.02 2.50 -16.00
C ILE A 213 -5.54 3.04 -17.33
N VAL A 214 -4.73 3.84 -18.04
CA VAL A 214 -5.10 4.39 -19.35
C VAL A 214 -5.36 3.27 -20.36
N ALA A 215 -4.52 2.23 -20.38
CA ALA A 215 -4.71 1.08 -21.24
C ALA A 215 -6.02 0.33 -20.93
N HIS A 216 -6.32 0.12 -19.64
CA HIS A 216 -7.57 -0.50 -19.20
C HIS A 216 -8.80 0.32 -19.65
N LEU A 217 -8.82 1.63 -19.36
CA LEU A 217 -9.94 2.50 -19.73
C LEU A 217 -10.16 2.54 -21.23
N ARG A 218 -9.09 2.58 -22.04
CA ARG A 218 -9.21 2.50 -23.51
C ARG A 218 -9.76 1.15 -23.98
N ALA A 219 -9.39 0.05 -23.33
CA ALA A 219 -9.87 -1.29 -23.68
C ALA A 219 -11.36 -1.51 -23.39
N THR A 220 -11.96 -0.75 -22.47
CA THR A 220 -13.39 -0.88 -22.14
C THR A 220 -14.34 -0.48 -23.27
N ASN A 221 -13.88 0.31 -24.25
CA ASN A 221 -14.69 0.89 -25.32
C ASN A 221 -15.89 1.76 -24.87
N VAL A 222 -16.01 2.09 -23.59
CA VAL A 222 -17.06 2.99 -23.06
C VAL A 222 -16.57 4.40 -22.70
N VAL A 223 -15.26 4.63 -22.85
CA VAL A 223 -14.62 5.93 -22.62
C VAL A 223 -14.36 6.62 -23.96
N SER A 224 -14.76 7.88 -24.12
CA SER A 224 -14.50 8.67 -25.33
C SER A 224 -13.14 9.36 -25.29
N THR A 225 -12.92 10.19 -24.26
CA THR A 225 -11.71 10.99 -24.04
C THR A 225 -11.25 10.81 -22.60
N ILE A 226 -9.93 10.83 -22.37
CA ILE A 226 -9.32 10.75 -21.05
C ILE A 226 -8.66 12.09 -20.72
N ALA A 227 -9.00 12.65 -19.57
CA ALA A 227 -8.29 13.76 -18.94
C ALA A 227 -7.59 13.28 -17.67
N LEU A 228 -6.50 13.97 -17.30
CA LEU A 228 -5.69 13.72 -16.10
C LEU A 228 -5.75 14.96 -15.19
#